data_AF-A0A7K1A021-F1
#
_entry.id   AF-A0A7K1A021-F1
#
_cell.length_a   1.000
_cell.length_b   1.000
_cell.length_c   1.000
_cell.angle_alpha   90.00
_cell.angle_beta   90.00
_cell.angle_gamma   90.00
#
_symmetry.space_group_name_H-M   'P 1'
#
loop_
_entity.id
_entity.type
_entity.pdbx_description
1 polymer ?
#
loop_
_entity_poly.entity_id
_entity_poly.type
_entity_poly.pdbx_seq_one_letter_code
_entity_poly.pdbx_strand_id
1 'polypeptide(L)'
;MHAPHLSARRRAAALSALVLAAVALSACSSSDGPEPAGETSAPTATPTASPSAYLDVPEGTELTGQGAALGIGDPAVVAWQPKQSLVGVLDITVDRVELTTFKKSFQGWKLDEQAKASTPYFVHATIENVGDTDLSGQQVPLYIVDGTNTLIEASSFVSTFEPCPSKPLPEGFEPGESADVCLVYLAPDAGTLEAVSFRPTEDFNPITWTGDISKVKGPGAGDKGGDKDGDGKGGKGNGGAGTDGS
;
A
#
# COMPACT_ATOMS: atom_id res chain seq x y z
N MET A 1 41.60 2.98 -51.38
CA MET A 1 41.71 4.45 -51.45
C MET A 1 41.19 5.02 -50.14
N HIS A 2 42.04 5.78 -49.44
CA HIS A 2 41.89 6.73 -48.31
C HIS A 2 40.59 6.72 -47.46
N ALA A 3 40.55 6.91 -46.14
CA ALA A 3 41.45 6.86 -44.97
C ALA A 3 40.55 7.28 -43.77
N PRO A 4 40.75 6.77 -42.53
CA PRO A 4 40.01 7.25 -41.35
C PRO A 4 40.69 8.47 -40.71
N HIS A 5 39.93 9.48 -40.31
CA HIS A 5 40.45 10.62 -39.54
C HIS A 5 40.46 10.33 -38.04
N LEU A 6 41.65 10.00 -37.53
CA LEU A 6 42.03 10.20 -36.13
C LEU A 6 42.01 11.69 -35.79
N SER A 7 41.54 12.06 -34.60
CA SER A 7 41.97 13.29 -33.93
C SER A 7 42.36 12.99 -32.50
N ALA A 8 43.67 13.00 -32.28
CA ALA A 8 44.31 12.92 -30.98
C ALA A 8 44.85 14.30 -30.59
N ARG A 9 44.54 14.68 -29.35
CA ARG A 9 45.34 15.49 -28.40
C ARG A 9 45.75 16.92 -28.80
N ARG A 10 45.46 17.86 -27.89
CA ARG A 10 46.49 18.71 -27.27
C ARG A 10 46.08 19.12 -25.86
N ARG A 11 47.05 19.01 -24.96
CA ARG A 11 47.01 19.36 -23.53
C ARG A 11 47.07 20.87 -23.36
N ALA A 12 46.42 21.41 -22.34
CA ALA A 12 46.89 22.59 -21.63
C ALA A 12 46.48 22.48 -20.16
N ALA A 13 47.49 22.45 -19.29
CA ALA A 13 47.35 22.58 -17.86
C ALA A 13 47.22 24.06 -17.50
N ALA A 14 46.43 24.41 -16.49
CA ALA A 14 46.58 25.64 -15.74
C ALA A 14 46.12 25.43 -14.28
N LEU A 15 47.07 25.61 -13.37
CA LEU A 15 46.96 25.71 -11.93
C LEU A 15 46.35 27.07 -11.50
N SER A 16 45.99 27.16 -10.21
CA SER A 16 45.74 28.37 -9.38
C SER A 16 44.26 28.61 -9.05
N ALA A 17 43.82 28.98 -7.85
CA ALA A 17 44.44 29.15 -6.53
C ALA A 17 43.30 29.24 -5.48
N LEU A 18 43.65 28.96 -4.22
CA LEU A 18 42.81 29.11 -3.02
C LEU A 18 42.29 30.54 -2.82
N VAL A 19 41.06 30.66 -2.30
CA VAL A 19 40.66 31.73 -1.37
C VAL A 19 39.82 31.13 -0.25
N LEU A 20 40.39 31.09 0.97
CA LEU A 20 39.65 30.93 2.23
C LEU A 20 39.07 32.28 2.63
N ALA A 21 37.80 32.33 2.98
CA ALA A 21 37.21 33.45 3.72
C ALA A 21 36.65 32.91 5.04
N ALA A 22 37.38 33.20 6.13
CA ALA A 22 36.96 33.00 7.50
C ALA A 22 35.96 34.10 7.89
N VAL A 23 34.80 33.73 8.42
CA VAL A 23 33.88 34.68 9.07
C VAL A 23 34.09 34.56 10.57
N ALA A 24 34.51 35.68 11.15
CA ALA A 24 34.87 35.84 12.55
C ALA A 24 33.65 35.83 13.47
N LEU A 25 33.83 35.23 14.65
CA LEU A 25 32.90 35.28 15.78
C LEU A 25 32.80 36.72 16.31
N SER A 26 31.56 37.23 16.41
CA SER A 26 31.27 38.38 17.26
C SER A 26 30.68 37.89 18.58
N ALA A 27 31.44 38.10 19.64
CA ALA A 27 31.02 37.97 21.01
C ALA A 27 30.16 39.18 21.39
N CYS A 28 28.99 38.95 22.00
CA CYS A 28 28.32 39.98 22.79
C CYS A 28 28.12 39.46 24.21
N SER A 29 28.39 40.37 25.14
CA SER A 29 28.67 40.19 26.55
C SER A 29 27.40 40.15 27.40
N SER A 30 27.43 39.27 28.41
CA SER A 30 26.94 39.41 29.79
C SER A 30 25.66 40.22 30.07
N SER A 31 24.66 39.54 30.65
CA SER A 31 23.95 40.07 31.81
C SER A 31 23.39 38.93 32.67
N ASP A 32 23.71 38.99 33.96
CA ASP A 32 23.43 38.02 35.03
C ASP A 32 22.01 38.21 35.61
N GLY A 33 21.34 37.12 35.98
CA GLY A 33 20.09 37.12 36.76
C GLY A 33 19.38 35.75 36.78
N PRO A 34 18.86 35.29 37.93
CA PRO A 34 18.98 33.88 38.37
C PRO A 34 17.85 32.93 37.94
N GLU A 35 18.16 31.62 37.99
CA GLU A 35 17.23 30.49 37.88
C GLU A 35 15.97 30.67 38.76
N PRO A 36 14.84 30.13 38.29
CA PRO A 36 14.37 28.91 38.96
C PRO A 36 13.91 27.79 38.00
N ALA A 37 14.26 26.57 38.41
CA ALA A 37 13.46 25.34 38.38
C ALA A 37 12.40 25.16 37.29
N GLY A 38 12.69 24.23 36.39
CA GLY A 38 11.82 23.11 36.04
C GLY A 38 10.62 23.43 35.16
N GLU A 39 10.69 23.04 33.88
CA GLU A 39 9.50 22.66 33.13
C GLU A 39 9.87 21.60 32.08
N THR A 40 9.12 20.49 32.14
CA THR A 40 9.15 19.40 31.17
C THR A 40 8.72 19.95 29.82
N SER A 41 9.60 19.93 28.82
CA SER A 41 9.21 20.24 27.45
C SER A 41 8.63 18.97 26.84
N ALA A 42 7.29 18.89 26.88
CA ALA A 42 6.53 17.96 26.06
C ALA A 42 6.91 18.12 24.58
N PRO A 43 6.89 17.05 23.77
CA PRO A 43 7.11 17.19 22.34
C PRO A 43 6.00 18.07 21.77
N THR A 44 6.39 19.14 21.10
CA THR A 44 5.55 19.90 20.18
C THR A 44 4.94 18.93 19.18
N ALA A 45 3.61 18.77 19.24
CA ALA A 45 2.86 18.13 18.18
C ALA A 45 3.02 18.98 16.91
N THR A 46 3.61 18.38 15.88
CA THR A 46 3.60 18.90 14.52
C THR A 46 2.14 19.12 14.10
N PRO A 47 1.78 20.23 13.43
CA PRO A 47 0.41 20.43 12.98
C PRO A 47 0.02 19.32 12.01
N THR A 48 -1.05 18.60 12.35
CA THR A 48 -1.84 17.78 11.42
C THR A 48 -2.15 18.64 10.21
N ALA A 49 -1.72 18.21 9.03
CA ALA A 49 -2.13 18.81 7.77
C ALA A 49 -3.66 18.75 7.69
N SER A 50 -4.30 19.92 7.65
CA SER A 50 -5.73 20.02 7.41
C SER A 50 -6.04 19.41 6.03
N PRO A 51 -7.07 18.55 5.89
CA PRO A 51 -7.41 17.99 4.59
C PRO A 51 -7.83 19.13 3.67
N SER A 52 -6.94 19.49 2.76
CA SER A 52 -7.25 20.49 1.74
C SER A 52 -8.02 19.76 0.65
N ALA A 53 -9.32 20.05 0.51
CA ALA A 53 -10.14 19.52 -0.57
C ALA A 53 -9.54 19.97 -1.91
N TYR A 54 -9.00 19.02 -2.66
CA TYR A 54 -8.37 19.21 -3.97
C TYR A 54 -9.33 18.92 -5.12
N LEU A 55 -10.54 18.46 -4.79
CA LEU A 55 -11.67 18.21 -5.68
C LEU A 55 -12.95 18.64 -4.97
N ASP A 56 -13.97 18.98 -5.76
CA ASP A 56 -15.32 19.23 -5.26
C ASP A 56 -15.95 17.88 -4.85
N VAL A 57 -16.06 17.66 -3.54
CA VAL A 57 -16.64 16.45 -2.94
C VAL A 57 -17.95 16.79 -2.23
N PRO A 58 -18.81 15.81 -1.90
CA PRO A 58 -20.06 16.05 -1.20
C PRO A 58 -19.84 16.77 0.14
N GLU A 59 -20.80 17.62 0.51
CA GLU A 59 -20.76 18.37 1.77
C GLU A 59 -20.73 17.42 2.98
N GLY A 60 -19.81 17.66 3.91
CA GLY A 60 -19.63 16.82 5.10
C GLY A 60 -18.75 15.59 4.90
N THR A 61 -18.25 15.33 3.69
CA THR A 61 -17.20 14.33 3.47
C THR A 61 -15.86 14.82 4.04
N GLU A 62 -15.34 14.10 5.05
CA GLU A 62 -13.99 14.34 5.58
C GLU A 62 -12.98 13.47 4.83
N LEU A 63 -12.17 14.09 3.97
CA LEU A 63 -11.12 13.38 3.25
C LEU A 63 -9.93 13.09 4.16
N THR A 64 -9.32 11.92 4.00
CA THR A 64 -8.02 11.63 4.58
C THR A 64 -6.97 12.60 4.02
N GLY A 65 -6.17 13.19 4.91
CA GLY A 65 -5.15 14.16 4.53
C GLY A 65 -4.11 13.57 3.58
N GLN A 66 -3.70 14.37 2.59
CA GLN A 66 -2.60 13.99 1.69
C GLN A 66 -1.31 13.73 2.48
N GLY A 67 -0.52 12.73 2.06
CA GLY A 67 0.68 12.33 2.79
C GLY A 67 0.42 11.46 4.03
N ALA A 68 -0.82 11.05 4.29
CA ALA A 68 -1.11 10.15 5.39
C ALA A 68 -0.38 8.81 5.22
N ALA A 69 0.30 8.38 6.29
CA ALA A 69 0.93 7.08 6.40
C ALA A 69 0.07 6.19 7.29
N LEU A 70 -0.53 5.17 6.68
CA LEU A 70 -1.53 4.29 7.27
C LEU A 70 -0.97 2.86 7.42
N GLY A 71 -1.52 2.11 8.35
CA GLY A 71 -1.32 0.67 8.45
C GLY A 71 -2.23 -0.08 7.48
N ILE A 72 -1.78 -1.24 6.98
CA ILE A 72 -2.69 -2.22 6.36
C ILE A 72 -3.83 -2.51 7.37
N GLY A 73 -5.08 -2.37 6.92
CA GLY A 73 -6.29 -2.46 7.72
C GLY A 73 -6.89 -1.11 8.16
N ASP A 74 -6.15 0.00 8.02
CA ASP A 74 -6.68 1.34 8.32
C ASP A 74 -7.45 1.89 7.10
N PRO A 75 -8.64 2.50 7.31
CA PRO A 75 -9.43 3.10 6.24
C PRO A 75 -8.87 4.46 5.80
N ALA A 76 -9.14 4.83 4.55
CA ALA A 76 -8.95 6.19 4.06
C ALA A 76 -10.10 6.63 3.15
N VAL A 77 -10.66 7.80 3.42
CA VAL A 77 -11.61 8.46 2.53
C VAL A 77 -10.85 9.30 1.52
N VAL A 78 -10.94 8.94 0.24
CA VAL A 78 -10.17 9.57 -0.84
C VAL A 78 -11.09 10.04 -1.96
N ALA A 79 -10.69 11.12 -2.64
CA ALA A 79 -11.38 11.61 -3.82
C ALA A 79 -10.47 11.54 -5.06
N TRP A 80 -11.00 11.13 -6.20
CA TRP A 80 -10.24 11.18 -7.46
C TRP A 80 -11.16 11.41 -8.64
N GLN A 81 -10.55 11.79 -9.76
CA GLN A 81 -11.25 12.08 -11.00
C GLN A 81 -10.80 11.09 -12.08
N PRO A 82 -11.42 9.91 -12.21
CA PRO A 82 -10.99 8.91 -13.20
C PRO A 82 -11.22 9.35 -14.65
N LYS A 83 -12.15 10.29 -14.89
CA LYS A 83 -12.37 10.93 -16.20
C LYS A 83 -12.92 12.34 -16.03
N GLN A 84 -12.86 13.12 -17.10
CA GLN A 84 -13.40 14.48 -17.10
C GLN A 84 -14.86 14.49 -16.62
N SER A 85 -15.18 15.40 -15.69
CA SER A 85 -16.51 15.59 -15.11
C SER A 85 -17.07 14.43 -14.28
N LEU A 86 -16.25 13.47 -13.84
CA LEU A 86 -16.66 12.44 -12.89
C LEU A 86 -15.70 12.45 -11.69
N VAL A 87 -16.19 12.88 -10.53
CA VAL A 87 -15.46 12.86 -9.26
C VAL A 87 -15.98 11.68 -8.44
N GLY A 88 -15.10 10.73 -8.15
CA GLY A 88 -15.39 9.64 -7.23
C GLY A 88 -14.89 9.95 -5.83
N VAL A 89 -15.61 9.46 -4.83
CA VAL A 89 -15.18 9.45 -3.42
C VAL A 89 -15.32 8.02 -2.91
N LEU A 90 -14.23 7.46 -2.39
CA LEU A 90 -14.21 6.11 -1.84
C LEU A 90 -13.73 6.13 -0.39
N ASP A 91 -14.31 5.28 0.44
CA ASP A 91 -13.60 4.73 1.59
C ASP A 91 -12.83 3.48 1.11
N ILE A 92 -11.52 3.47 1.33
CA ILE A 92 -10.61 2.40 0.94
C ILE A 92 -9.95 1.83 2.18
N THR A 93 -10.12 0.53 2.39
CA THR A 93 -9.34 -0.24 3.38
C THR A 93 -8.48 -1.26 2.65
N VAL A 94 -7.16 -1.17 2.78
CA VAL A 94 -6.24 -2.21 2.28
C VAL A 94 -6.19 -3.33 3.31
N ASP A 95 -6.89 -4.44 3.07
CA ASP A 95 -7.06 -5.50 4.08
C ASP A 95 -5.80 -6.35 4.28
N ARG A 96 -5.14 -6.67 3.17
CA ARG A 96 -3.92 -7.49 3.17
C ARG A 96 -3.16 -7.38 1.86
N VAL A 97 -1.86 -7.62 1.98
CA VAL A 97 -0.95 -7.80 0.85
C VAL A 97 -0.36 -9.21 0.92
N GLU A 98 -0.41 -9.92 -0.21
CA GLU A 98 0.10 -11.28 -0.32
C GLU A 98 1.17 -11.38 -1.42
N LEU A 99 2.37 -11.80 -1.05
CA LEU A 99 3.42 -12.20 -1.98
C LEU A 99 3.08 -13.57 -2.58
N THR A 100 3.20 -13.69 -3.91
CA THR A 100 3.08 -14.97 -4.63
C THR A 100 4.26 -15.22 -5.57
N THR A 101 4.15 -16.25 -6.41
CA THR A 101 5.10 -16.56 -7.48
C THR A 101 4.34 -16.97 -8.73
N PHE A 102 4.96 -16.84 -9.90
CA PHE A 102 4.36 -17.30 -11.15
C PHE A 102 4.03 -18.80 -11.13
N LYS A 103 4.92 -19.61 -10.57
CA LYS A 103 4.69 -21.05 -10.40
C LYS A 103 3.45 -21.34 -9.54
N LYS A 104 3.15 -20.49 -8.57
CA LYS A 104 2.04 -20.72 -7.63
C LYS A 104 0.72 -20.26 -8.21
N SER A 105 0.64 -19.00 -8.65
CA SER A 105 -0.64 -18.38 -9.00
C SER A 105 -0.89 -18.24 -10.50
N PHE A 106 0.14 -18.25 -11.35
CA PHE A 106 0.00 -17.92 -12.78
C PHE A 106 0.15 -19.15 -13.69
N GLN A 107 -0.16 -20.33 -13.17
CA GLN A 107 -0.08 -21.56 -13.94
C GLN A 107 -1.03 -21.50 -15.14
N GLY A 108 -0.53 -21.83 -16.33
CA GLY A 108 -1.30 -21.78 -17.58
C GLY A 108 -1.37 -20.41 -18.25
N TRP A 109 -0.87 -19.35 -17.61
CA TRP A 109 -0.79 -18.02 -18.22
C TRP A 109 0.46 -17.86 -19.08
N LYS A 110 0.30 -17.25 -20.25
CA LYS A 110 1.42 -16.84 -21.10
C LYS A 110 1.93 -15.49 -20.63
N LEU A 111 3.15 -15.48 -20.10
CA LEU A 111 3.82 -14.29 -19.61
C LEU A 111 4.97 -13.95 -20.55
N ASP A 112 5.16 -12.66 -20.81
CA ASP A 112 6.37 -12.18 -21.49
C ASP A 112 7.57 -12.19 -20.54
N GLU A 113 8.75 -11.85 -21.06
CA GLU A 113 10.00 -11.88 -20.29
C GLU A 113 10.01 -10.81 -19.19
N GLN A 114 9.39 -9.64 -19.43
CA GLN A 114 9.33 -8.57 -18.44
C GLN A 114 8.46 -8.98 -17.24
N ALA A 115 7.28 -9.53 -17.51
CA ALA A 115 6.41 -10.08 -16.47
C ALA A 115 7.16 -11.18 -15.69
N LYS A 116 7.83 -12.12 -16.35
CA LYS A 116 8.59 -13.18 -15.66
C LYS A 116 9.73 -12.67 -14.76
N ALA A 117 10.29 -11.50 -15.06
CA ALA A 117 11.33 -10.86 -14.25
C ALA A 117 10.77 -10.10 -13.03
N SER A 118 9.44 -9.98 -12.90
CA SER A 118 8.81 -9.27 -11.80
C SER A 118 8.50 -10.16 -10.59
N THR A 119 8.27 -9.53 -9.43
CA THR A 119 7.73 -10.16 -8.23
C THR A 119 6.22 -9.91 -8.16
N PRO A 120 5.37 -10.95 -8.20
CA PRO A 120 3.92 -10.77 -8.18
C PRO A 120 3.37 -10.62 -6.76
N TYR A 121 2.49 -9.64 -6.59
CA TYR A 121 1.74 -9.35 -5.36
C TYR A 121 0.24 -9.33 -5.62
N PHE A 122 -0.54 -9.81 -4.66
CA PHE A 122 -1.98 -9.60 -4.58
C PHE A 122 -2.27 -8.60 -3.48
N VAL A 123 -3.05 -7.56 -3.79
CA VAL A 123 -3.55 -6.59 -2.83
C VAL A 123 -5.05 -6.78 -2.74
N HIS A 124 -5.53 -7.07 -1.53
CA HIS A 124 -6.95 -7.14 -1.23
C HIS A 124 -7.36 -5.85 -0.54
N ALA A 125 -8.49 -5.31 -0.97
CA ALA A 125 -9.07 -4.13 -0.37
C ALA A 125 -10.60 -4.21 -0.36
N THR A 126 -11.21 -3.68 0.70
CA THR A 126 -12.62 -3.33 0.73
C THR A 126 -12.77 -1.88 0.27
N ILE A 127 -13.69 -1.65 -0.65
CA ILE A 127 -13.95 -0.35 -1.26
C ILE A 127 -15.43 -0.01 -1.06
N GLU A 128 -15.73 1.17 -0.51
CA GLU A 128 -17.09 1.69 -0.39
C GLU A 128 -17.23 3.00 -1.17
N ASN A 129 -18.30 3.14 -1.96
CA ASN A 129 -18.64 4.39 -2.63
C ASN A 129 -19.33 5.34 -1.67
N VAL A 130 -18.56 6.24 -1.05
CA VAL A 130 -19.09 7.26 -0.12
C VAL A 130 -19.34 8.61 -0.80
N GLY A 131 -19.34 8.63 -2.13
CA GLY A 131 -19.66 9.80 -2.95
C GLY A 131 -21.08 9.78 -3.53
N ASP A 132 -21.36 10.72 -4.43
CA ASP A 132 -22.69 10.88 -5.06
C ASP A 132 -22.75 10.31 -6.50
N THR A 133 -21.63 9.79 -7.03
CA THR A 133 -21.53 9.34 -8.41
C THR A 133 -21.53 7.82 -8.53
N ASP A 134 -22.17 7.28 -9.57
CA ASP A 134 -21.97 5.90 -10.00
C ASP A 134 -20.54 5.70 -10.53
N LEU A 135 -19.84 4.73 -9.95
CA LEU A 135 -18.44 4.40 -10.22
C LEU A 135 -18.27 3.05 -10.92
N SER A 136 -19.35 2.52 -11.50
CA SER A 136 -19.33 1.27 -12.26
C SER A 136 -18.23 1.26 -13.32
N GLY A 137 -17.48 0.16 -13.34
CA GLY A 137 -16.42 -0.09 -14.32
C GLY A 137 -15.19 0.82 -14.18
N GLN A 138 -15.12 1.71 -13.18
CA GLN A 138 -13.92 2.52 -12.94
C GLN A 138 -12.81 1.64 -12.33
N GLN A 139 -11.57 1.89 -12.73
CA GLN A 139 -10.43 1.26 -12.08
C GLN A 139 -10.29 1.78 -10.65
N VAL A 140 -9.99 0.87 -9.73
CA VAL A 140 -9.66 1.22 -8.34
C VAL A 140 -8.35 2.03 -8.36
N PRO A 141 -8.29 3.22 -7.76
CA PRO A 141 -7.15 4.14 -7.86
C PRO A 141 -5.99 3.76 -6.93
N LEU A 142 -5.63 2.48 -6.88
CA LEU A 142 -4.55 1.95 -6.06
C LEU A 142 -3.34 1.53 -6.91
N TYR A 143 -2.18 1.88 -6.40
CA TYR A 143 -0.86 1.56 -6.94
C TYR A 143 -0.05 0.81 -5.88
N ILE A 144 1.06 0.21 -6.27
CA ILE A 144 2.12 -0.16 -5.32
C ILE A 144 3.36 0.71 -5.56
N VAL A 145 4.14 0.90 -4.51
CA VAL A 145 5.47 1.51 -4.57
C VAL A 145 6.49 0.42 -4.25
N ASP A 146 7.49 0.25 -5.10
CA ASP A 146 8.57 -0.70 -4.88
C ASP A 146 9.79 -0.10 -4.15
N GLY A 147 10.77 -0.94 -3.84
CA GLY A 147 12.03 -0.54 -3.18
C GLY A 147 12.90 0.46 -3.96
N THR A 148 12.56 0.75 -5.22
CA THR A 148 13.21 1.78 -6.04
C THR A 148 12.39 3.07 -6.14
N ASN A 149 11.29 3.16 -5.37
CA ASN A 149 10.31 4.23 -5.41
C ASN A 149 9.61 4.35 -6.77
N THR A 150 9.42 3.22 -7.45
CA THR A 150 8.63 3.15 -8.69
C THR A 150 7.16 2.94 -8.36
N LEU A 151 6.28 3.77 -8.93
CA LEU A 151 4.83 3.62 -8.84
C LEU A 151 4.35 2.64 -9.91
N ILE A 152 3.64 1.59 -9.50
CA ILE A 152 3.24 0.48 -10.36
C ILE A 152 1.72 0.33 -10.35
N GLU A 153 1.14 0.29 -11.53
CA GLU A 153 -0.29 0.07 -11.75
C GLU A 153 -0.71 -1.38 -11.57
N ALA A 154 -1.98 -1.59 -11.25
CA ALA A 154 -2.57 -2.92 -11.21
C ALA A 154 -2.60 -3.52 -12.64
N SER A 155 -2.21 -4.79 -12.74
CA SER A 155 -2.30 -5.56 -13.97
C SER A 155 -3.75 -5.88 -14.31
N SER A 156 -4.11 -5.81 -15.59
CA SER A 156 -5.41 -6.25 -16.10
C SER A 156 -5.28 -7.52 -16.94
N PHE A 157 -6.32 -8.35 -16.96
CA PHE A 157 -6.33 -9.62 -17.69
C PHE A 157 -7.44 -9.67 -18.74
N VAL A 158 -7.14 -10.24 -19.91
CA VAL A 158 -8.13 -10.42 -21.00
C VAL A 158 -9.23 -11.43 -20.61
N SER A 159 -8.90 -12.37 -19.74
CA SER A 159 -9.83 -13.35 -19.18
C SER A 159 -9.81 -13.30 -17.65
N THR A 160 -10.80 -13.89 -16.99
CA THR A 160 -10.83 -13.94 -15.52
C THR A 160 -9.59 -14.67 -14.99
N PHE A 161 -8.86 -14.00 -14.11
CA PHE A 161 -7.78 -14.58 -13.32
C PHE A 161 -8.31 -14.96 -11.94
N GLU A 162 -8.74 -16.21 -11.78
CA GLU A 162 -9.43 -16.68 -10.56
C GLU A 162 -8.69 -16.42 -9.24
N PRO A 163 -7.34 -16.56 -9.15
CA PRO A 163 -6.64 -16.30 -7.89
C PRO A 163 -6.79 -14.86 -7.38
N CYS A 164 -6.91 -13.90 -8.28
CA CYS A 164 -7.05 -12.49 -7.96
C CYS A 164 -7.59 -11.75 -9.20
N PRO A 165 -8.90 -11.51 -9.32
CA PRO A 165 -9.49 -11.10 -10.59
C PRO A 165 -8.91 -9.84 -11.23
N SER A 166 -8.40 -8.90 -10.43
CA SER A 166 -7.83 -7.61 -10.87
C SER A 166 -8.75 -6.90 -11.85
N LYS A 167 -10.02 -6.78 -11.45
CA LYS A 167 -11.09 -6.18 -12.24
C LYS A 167 -11.39 -4.76 -11.76
N PRO A 168 -11.95 -3.91 -12.63
CA PRO A 168 -12.56 -2.64 -12.21
C PRO A 168 -13.66 -2.84 -11.16
N LEU A 169 -14.12 -1.73 -10.59
CA LEU A 169 -15.31 -1.70 -9.74
C LEU A 169 -16.50 -2.34 -10.47
N PRO A 170 -17.34 -3.13 -9.76
CA PRO A 170 -18.40 -3.91 -10.38
C PRO A 170 -19.46 -3.03 -11.06
N GLU A 171 -20.28 -3.63 -11.92
CA GLU A 171 -21.47 -2.96 -12.44
C GLU A 171 -22.45 -2.66 -11.29
N GLY A 172 -23.10 -1.49 -11.33
CA GLY A 172 -24.01 -1.03 -10.29
C GLY A 172 -23.30 -0.54 -9.02
N PHE A 173 -22.04 -0.10 -9.12
CA PHE A 173 -21.29 0.45 -7.98
C PHE A 173 -21.71 1.91 -7.69
N GLU A 174 -22.99 2.05 -7.34
CA GLU A 174 -23.69 3.28 -7.01
C GLU A 174 -23.32 3.81 -5.61
N PRO A 175 -23.70 5.05 -5.24
CA PRO A 175 -23.51 5.56 -3.88
C PRO A 175 -23.97 4.61 -2.78
N GLY A 176 -23.14 4.39 -1.77
CA GLY A 176 -23.35 3.48 -0.65
C GLY A 176 -22.99 2.01 -0.91
N GLU A 177 -22.66 1.65 -2.15
CA GLU A 177 -22.28 0.27 -2.47
C GLU A 177 -20.84 -0.04 -2.00
N SER A 178 -20.64 -1.30 -1.59
CA SER A 178 -19.37 -1.82 -1.11
C SER A 178 -18.94 -3.06 -1.91
N ALA A 179 -17.64 -3.17 -2.18
CA ALA A 179 -17.06 -4.28 -2.91
C ALA A 179 -15.69 -4.67 -2.37
N ASP A 180 -15.49 -5.98 -2.21
CA ASP A 180 -14.16 -6.55 -2.01
C ASP A 180 -13.48 -6.73 -3.35
N VAL A 181 -12.30 -6.12 -3.49
CA VAL A 181 -11.47 -6.22 -4.69
C VAL A 181 -10.19 -6.98 -4.42
N CYS A 182 -9.65 -7.60 -5.46
CA CYS A 182 -8.29 -8.13 -5.46
C CYS A 182 -7.57 -7.61 -6.69
N LEU A 183 -6.45 -6.93 -6.48
CA LEU A 183 -5.63 -6.30 -7.51
C LEU A 183 -4.28 -7.03 -7.60
N VAL A 184 -3.85 -7.31 -8.83
CA VAL A 184 -2.54 -7.94 -9.09
C VAL A 184 -1.53 -6.87 -9.45
N TYR A 185 -0.36 -6.92 -8.82
CA TYR A 185 0.77 -6.07 -9.17
C TYR A 185 2.00 -6.90 -9.48
N LEU A 186 2.82 -6.39 -10.41
CA LEU A 186 4.06 -7.02 -10.88
C LEU A 186 5.22 -6.05 -10.63
N ALA A 187 5.87 -6.16 -9.48
CA ALA A 187 7.01 -5.30 -9.14
C ALA A 187 8.23 -5.66 -10.02
N PRO A 188 8.75 -4.75 -10.85
CA PRO A 188 9.80 -5.06 -11.82
C PRO A 188 11.11 -5.49 -11.16
N ASP A 189 11.98 -6.14 -11.92
CA ASP A 189 13.36 -6.47 -11.53
C ASP A 189 13.50 -7.21 -10.19
N ALA A 190 12.56 -8.12 -9.91
CA ALA A 190 12.43 -8.82 -8.64
C ALA A 190 12.32 -7.89 -7.39
N GLY A 191 11.85 -6.66 -7.59
CA GLY A 191 11.68 -5.65 -6.55
C GLY A 191 10.71 -6.08 -5.44
N THR A 192 10.91 -5.48 -4.27
CA THR A 192 10.03 -5.62 -3.11
C THR A 192 8.96 -4.54 -3.11
N LEU A 193 7.72 -4.89 -2.76
CA LEU A 193 6.69 -3.92 -2.43
C LEU A 193 7.00 -3.27 -1.07
N GLU A 194 7.04 -1.94 -1.03
CA GLU A 194 7.25 -1.16 0.19
C GLU A 194 5.93 -0.57 0.72
N ALA A 195 5.03 -0.17 -0.17
CA ALA A 195 3.72 0.36 0.20
C ALA A 195 2.65 0.12 -0.88
N VAL A 196 1.39 0.07 -0.46
CA VAL A 196 0.25 0.37 -1.35
C VAL A 196 0.02 1.88 -1.31
N SER A 197 -0.33 2.50 -2.43
CA SER A 197 -0.41 3.95 -2.56
C SER A 197 -1.67 4.38 -3.30
N PHE A 198 -2.32 5.41 -2.79
CA PHE A 198 -3.28 6.23 -3.52
C PHE A 198 -2.57 7.51 -3.97
N ARG A 199 -2.44 7.68 -5.29
CA ARG A 199 -1.78 8.85 -5.93
C ARG A 199 -2.45 9.16 -7.28
N PRO A 200 -3.61 9.84 -7.28
CA PRO A 200 -4.42 10.03 -8.49
C PRO A 200 -3.78 10.97 -9.51
N THR A 201 -2.82 11.81 -9.10
CA THR A 201 -2.04 12.69 -9.98
C THR A 201 -0.58 12.75 -9.52
N GLU A 202 0.33 13.17 -10.40
CA GLU A 202 1.76 13.28 -10.07
C GLU A 202 2.01 14.30 -8.92
N ASP A 203 1.26 15.40 -8.88
CA ASP A 203 1.42 16.45 -7.86
C ASP A 203 0.79 16.09 -6.50
N PHE A 204 0.01 15.01 -6.43
CA PHE A 204 -0.64 14.57 -5.20
C PHE A 204 0.38 13.97 -4.22
N ASN A 205 0.38 14.43 -2.96
CA ASN A 205 1.20 13.83 -1.92
C ASN A 205 0.53 12.52 -1.45
N PRO A 206 1.12 11.35 -1.76
CA PRO A 206 0.41 10.06 -1.69
C PRO A 206 -0.07 9.72 -0.29
N ILE A 207 -1.24 9.08 -0.22
CA ILE A 207 -1.66 8.33 0.96
C ILE A 207 -1.12 6.91 0.80
N THR A 208 -0.44 6.39 1.82
CA THR A 208 0.22 5.09 1.74
C THR A 208 -0.23 4.15 2.84
N TRP A 209 -0.32 2.86 2.51
CA TRP A 209 -0.55 1.77 3.45
C TRP A 209 0.69 0.89 3.52
N THR A 210 1.17 0.64 4.74
CA THR A 210 2.32 -0.22 5.03
C THR A 210 1.96 -1.25 6.10
N GLY A 211 2.63 -2.39 6.09
CA GLY A 211 2.36 -3.44 7.07
C GLY A 211 2.91 -4.79 6.66
N ASP A 212 2.45 -5.84 7.34
CA ASP A 212 2.90 -7.20 7.10
C ASP A 212 2.48 -7.71 5.71
N ILE A 213 3.46 -8.20 4.96
CA ILE A 213 3.23 -8.90 3.69
C ILE A 213 3.23 -10.40 3.96
N SER A 214 2.05 -11.01 3.80
CA SER A 214 1.89 -12.44 3.94
C SER A 214 2.25 -13.18 2.66
N LYS A 215 2.37 -14.51 2.68
CA LYS A 215 2.52 -15.32 1.47
C LYS A 215 1.17 -15.94 1.13
N VAL A 216 0.77 -15.87 -0.13
CA VAL A 216 -0.44 -16.55 -0.63
C VAL A 216 -0.44 -17.99 -0.13
N LYS A 217 -1.54 -18.48 0.44
CA LYS A 217 -1.67 -19.90 0.82
C LYS A 217 -1.85 -20.74 -0.45
N GLY A 218 -1.23 -21.92 -0.51
CA GLY A 218 -1.31 -22.76 -1.71
C GLY A 218 -2.74 -23.20 -2.03
N PRO A 219 -3.08 -23.47 -3.30
CA PRO A 219 -4.34 -24.13 -3.64
C PRO A 219 -4.36 -25.49 -2.92
N GLY A 220 -5.15 -25.59 -1.84
CA GLY A 220 -5.23 -26.79 -0.99
C GLY A 220 -5.40 -26.54 0.52
N ALA A 221 -5.21 -25.31 1.01
CA ALA A 221 -5.56 -24.97 2.40
C ALA A 221 -7.02 -24.51 2.48
N GLY A 222 -7.95 -25.40 2.14
CA GLY A 222 -9.34 -25.23 2.53
C GLY A 222 -9.42 -25.14 4.05
N ASP A 223 -10.23 -24.21 4.53
CA ASP A 223 -10.56 -24.03 5.93
C ASP A 223 -11.07 -25.38 6.49
N LYS A 224 -10.20 -26.10 7.21
CA LYS A 224 -10.65 -27.24 8.00
C LYS A 224 -11.22 -26.66 9.28
N GLY A 225 -12.50 -26.33 9.23
CA GLY A 225 -13.36 -26.20 10.40
C GLY A 225 -13.07 -27.37 11.34
N GLY A 226 -12.44 -27.06 12.45
CA GLY A 226 -12.09 -28.01 13.48
C GLY A 226 -13.30 -28.28 14.37
N ASP A 227 -14.27 -29.02 13.84
CA ASP A 227 -15.20 -29.78 14.67
C ASP A 227 -14.38 -30.79 15.49
N LYS A 228 -14.31 -30.59 16.81
CA LYS A 228 -13.85 -31.59 17.76
C LYS A 228 -15.01 -31.96 18.66
N ASP A 229 -15.87 -32.84 18.15
CA ASP A 229 -16.70 -33.69 18.98
C ASP A 229 -16.22 -35.14 18.89
N GLY A 230 -16.08 -35.75 20.07
CA GLY A 230 -16.02 -37.20 20.28
C GLY A 230 -14.64 -37.86 20.14
N ASP A 231 -14.13 -38.48 21.21
CA ASP A 231 -14.54 -39.86 21.48
C ASP A 231 -13.95 -40.43 22.78
N GLY A 232 -14.81 -41.16 23.51
CA GLY A 232 -14.51 -42.52 23.91
C GLY A 232 -13.45 -42.76 24.99
N LYS A 233 -13.86 -42.71 26.26
CA LYS A 233 -13.19 -43.51 27.31
C LYS A 233 -13.96 -44.81 27.51
N GLY A 234 -13.28 -45.90 27.13
CA GLY A 234 -13.80 -47.26 27.10
C GLY A 234 -14.16 -47.86 28.46
N GLY A 235 -15.04 -48.84 28.40
CA GLY A 235 -15.59 -49.55 29.54
C GLY A 235 -14.65 -50.54 30.21
N LYS A 236 -15.03 -50.90 31.43
CA LYS A 236 -14.79 -52.19 32.08
C LYS A 236 -15.89 -52.40 33.10
N GLY A 237 -16.69 -53.45 32.91
CA GLY A 237 -17.72 -53.85 33.85
C GLY A 237 -17.15 -54.55 35.09
N ASN A 238 -17.94 -54.59 36.16
CA ASN A 238 -18.32 -55.82 36.84
C ASN A 238 -19.55 -55.57 37.73
N GLY A 239 -20.41 -56.58 37.85
CA GLY A 239 -21.73 -56.47 38.47
C GLY A 239 -21.78 -56.46 40.01
N GLY A 240 -23.00 -56.39 40.54
CA GLY A 240 -23.27 -56.54 41.97
C GLY A 240 -24.60 -55.93 42.41
N ALA A 241 -25.63 -56.79 42.45
CA ALA A 241 -26.83 -56.82 43.29
C ALA A 241 -27.18 -55.68 44.29
N GLY A 242 -28.50 -55.40 44.41
CA GLY A 242 -29.16 -55.41 45.73
C GLY A 242 -29.85 -54.12 46.22
N THR A 243 -31.19 -54.12 46.15
CA THR A 243 -32.18 -53.77 47.21
C THR A 243 -32.14 -52.43 47.99
N ASP A 244 -33.30 -51.77 47.96
CA ASP A 244 -34.09 -51.17 49.06
C ASP A 244 -33.58 -49.98 49.90
N GLY A 245 -34.34 -48.87 49.81
CA GLY A 245 -35.11 -48.32 50.95
C GLY A 245 -34.40 -47.42 51.97
N SER A 246 -34.72 -46.12 51.95
CA SER A 246 -35.31 -45.34 53.07
C SER A 246 -35.56 -43.90 52.64
#